data_AF-A0A917GFZ2-F1
#
_entry.id   AF-A0A917GFZ2-F1
#
_cell.length_a   1.000
_cell.length_b   1.000
_cell.length_c   1.000
_cell.angle_alpha   90.00
_cell.angle_beta   90.00
_cell.angle_gamma   90.00
#
_symmetry.space_group_name_H-M   'P 1'
#
loop_
_entity.id
_entity.type
_entity.pdbx_description
1 polymer ?
#
loop_
_entity_poly.entity_id
_entity_poly.type
_entity_poly.pdbx_seq_one_letter_code
_entity_poly.pdbx_strand_id
1 'polypeptide(L)'
;MKKMKTIYLTLVCTIGMVGFNSCSSDDDNKNDDDYDVGCTELTWYQDGDQDGFGDPNNSQLSCTQPTGYISDNTDFDDANATAYPGADELCDDGIDNNGNGVVDECGVLSQISGTWTTNFGVSYTITNSTIIETTNNYTYHILVSESNYVICLNDASNPFNADLYSKFVFTNIETNTFNLCQPFYDSESQEFIENATDPTNPDDLDAGCGGFAWSLVTRD
;
A
#
# COMPACT_ATOMS: atom_id res chain seq x y z
N MET A 1 61.74 38.51 1.98
CA MET A 1 60.32 38.91 1.84
C MET A 1 59.45 37.87 2.54
N LYS A 2 58.62 38.36 3.47
CA LYS A 2 57.38 37.82 4.06
C LYS A 2 56.90 36.39 3.74
N LYS A 3 56.61 35.67 4.85
CA LYS A 3 55.39 34.87 5.21
C LYS A 3 55.02 33.70 4.26
N MET A 4 54.60 32.51 4.71
CA MET A 4 53.67 32.16 5.80
C MET A 4 53.85 30.66 6.09
N LYS A 5 53.89 30.26 7.38
CA LYS A 5 53.74 28.84 7.78
C LYS A 5 52.25 28.51 7.82
N THR A 6 51.84 27.46 7.11
CA THR A 6 50.50 26.87 7.20
C THR A 6 50.34 26.19 8.56
N ILE A 7 49.38 26.65 9.35
CA ILE A 7 49.01 26.09 10.66
C ILE A 7 47.84 25.15 10.42
N TYR A 8 47.97 23.88 10.81
CA TYR A 8 46.87 22.93 10.88
C TYR A 8 45.93 23.35 12.02
N LEU A 9 44.68 23.65 11.69
CA LEU A 9 43.61 23.92 12.64
C LEU A 9 42.93 22.60 12.98
N THR A 10 43.42 21.90 14.02
CA THR A 10 42.63 20.89 14.72
C THR A 10 41.64 21.64 15.61
N LEU A 11 40.35 21.58 15.23
CA LEU A 11 39.26 22.09 16.04
C LEU A 11 39.06 21.13 17.22
N VAL A 12 39.50 21.57 18.39
CA VAL A 12 39.27 20.90 19.67
C VAL A 12 37.83 21.20 20.06
N CYS A 13 36.94 20.19 20.02
CA CYS A 13 35.61 20.30 20.61
C CYS A 13 35.73 20.07 22.11
N THR A 14 35.84 21.15 22.88
CA THR A 14 35.66 21.15 24.32
C THR A 14 34.27 21.72 24.65
N ILE A 15 33.30 20.84 24.83
CA ILE A 15 32.03 21.03 25.57
C ILE A 15 31.61 19.60 25.95
N GLY A 16 31.34 19.17 27.17
CA GLY A 16 31.42 19.71 28.51
C GLY A 16 31.14 18.49 29.40
N MET A 17 31.84 18.36 30.53
CA MET A 17 31.51 17.36 31.54
C MET A 17 30.10 17.67 32.09
N VAL A 18 29.13 16.83 31.76
CA VAL A 18 28.01 16.45 32.64
C VAL A 18 27.81 14.96 32.37
N GLY A 19 28.35 14.11 33.23
CA GLY A 19 27.58 13.65 34.37
C GLY A 19 26.94 12.32 33.97
N PHE A 20 27.73 11.24 34.06
CA PHE A 20 27.14 9.93 34.26
C PHE A 20 26.35 10.06 35.56
N ASN A 21 25.01 10.11 35.50
CA ASN A 21 24.24 9.87 36.71
C ASN A 21 24.31 8.37 36.97
N SER A 22 25.38 8.02 37.67
CA SER A 22 25.41 6.93 38.61
C SER A 22 24.13 6.97 39.42
N CYS A 23 23.39 5.87 39.42
CA CYS A 23 22.47 5.56 40.49
C CYS A 23 23.30 5.54 41.79
N SER A 24 23.18 6.60 42.60
CA SER A 24 23.77 6.62 43.94
C SER A 24 22.79 5.92 44.87
N SER A 25 23.11 4.68 45.23
CA SER A 25 22.44 3.95 46.29
C SER A 25 23.16 4.15 47.62
N ASP A 26 23.52 5.40 47.97
CA ASP A 26 24.15 5.75 49.25
C ASP A 26 23.30 6.82 49.95
N ASP A 27 22.11 6.42 50.39
CA ASP A 27 21.15 7.29 51.06
C ASP A 27 21.25 7.13 52.59
N ASP A 28 22.24 7.81 53.18
CA ASP A 28 22.54 7.78 54.62
C ASP A 28 22.60 9.21 55.25
N ASN A 29 21.95 10.21 54.65
CA ASN A 29 21.88 11.54 55.28
C ASN A 29 20.52 12.23 55.12
N LYS A 30 19.69 12.06 56.14
CA LYS A 30 18.42 12.78 56.33
C LYS A 30 18.68 14.28 56.60
N ASN A 31 18.87 15.10 55.57
CA ASN A 31 18.60 16.55 55.57
C ASN A 31 18.98 17.20 54.22
N ASP A 32 18.33 16.81 53.14
CA ASP A 32 18.30 17.67 51.95
C ASP A 32 16.86 17.78 51.47
N ASP A 33 16.41 19.01 51.28
CA ASP A 33 15.13 19.33 50.65
C ASP A 33 15.26 19.15 49.12
N ASP A 34 16.02 18.12 48.70
CA ASP A 34 16.16 17.69 47.33
C ASP A 34 14.81 17.10 46.94
N TYR A 35 14.01 17.95 46.30
CA TYR A 35 12.83 17.52 45.59
C TYR A 35 13.37 16.69 44.41
N ASP A 36 13.66 15.42 44.69
CA ASP A 36 13.83 14.35 43.73
C ASP A 36 12.57 14.34 42.88
N VAL A 37 12.58 15.15 41.82
CA VAL A 37 11.60 15.08 40.75
C VAL A 37 11.94 13.79 40.04
N GLY A 38 11.50 12.68 40.63
CA GLY A 38 11.47 11.40 39.95
C GLY A 38 10.83 11.64 38.60
N CYS A 39 11.60 11.42 37.54
CA CYS A 39 11.03 11.52 36.21
C CYS A 39 9.98 10.41 36.08
N THR A 40 8.85 10.71 35.46
CA THR A 40 7.92 9.64 35.08
C THR A 40 8.48 8.98 33.84
N GLU A 41 9.05 7.79 33.99
CA GLU A 41 9.48 6.99 32.84
C GLU A 41 8.26 6.62 31.99
N LEU A 42 8.41 6.81 30.68
CA LEU A 42 7.45 6.33 29.70
C LEU A 42 8.07 5.12 28.99
N THR A 43 7.20 4.23 28.52
CA THR A 43 7.61 3.18 27.58
C THR A 43 7.74 3.80 26.20
N TRP A 44 8.88 3.57 25.57
CA TRP A 44 9.18 3.94 24.20
C TRP A 44 9.43 2.67 23.38
N TYR A 45 8.97 2.63 22.14
CA TYR A 45 9.01 1.48 21.25
C TYR A 45 9.91 1.81 20.06
N GLN A 46 10.74 0.87 19.63
CA GLN A 46 11.66 1.09 18.51
C GLN A 46 10.86 1.34 17.23
N ASP A 47 11.30 2.29 16.41
CA ASP A 47 10.80 2.55 15.06
C ASP A 47 11.96 2.23 14.10
N GLY A 48 12.05 0.96 13.70
CA GLY A 48 13.18 0.35 13.02
C GLY A 48 13.29 0.74 11.54
N ASP A 49 12.16 0.88 10.88
CA ASP A 49 12.05 1.19 9.45
C ASP A 49 11.71 2.66 9.15
N GLN A 50 11.41 3.46 10.19
CA GLN A 50 11.18 4.90 10.16
C GLN A 50 9.87 5.32 9.49
N ASP A 51 8.79 4.55 9.65
CA ASP A 51 7.45 4.93 9.21
C ASP A 51 6.65 5.76 10.25
N GLY A 52 7.14 5.83 11.49
CA GLY A 52 6.54 6.57 12.59
C GLY A 52 5.64 5.74 13.50
N PHE A 53 5.65 4.42 13.38
CA PHE A 53 5.01 3.47 14.28
C PHE A 53 6.09 2.67 15.04
N GLY A 54 5.75 2.15 16.21
CA GLY A 54 6.74 1.49 17.08
C GLY A 54 6.46 0.02 17.33
N ASP A 55 7.50 -0.83 17.32
CA ASP A 55 7.41 -2.27 17.58
C ASP A 55 6.99 -2.55 19.04
N PRO A 56 5.79 -3.11 19.30
CA PRO A 56 5.36 -3.47 20.65
C PRO A 56 6.26 -4.50 21.33
N ASN A 57 7.06 -5.26 20.59
CA ASN A 57 7.97 -6.28 21.10
C ASN A 57 9.35 -5.73 21.46
N ASN A 58 9.68 -4.50 21.06
CA ASN A 58 10.97 -3.87 21.31
C ASN A 58 10.80 -2.51 21.96
N SER A 59 10.85 -2.49 23.29
CA SER A 59 10.61 -1.29 24.09
C SER A 59 11.65 -1.06 25.17
N GLN A 60 11.75 0.20 25.60
CA GLN A 60 12.57 0.61 26.74
C GLN A 60 11.89 1.71 27.56
N LEU A 61 12.23 1.80 28.84
CA LEU A 61 11.80 2.88 29.72
C LEU A 61 12.79 4.05 29.64
N SER A 62 12.26 5.26 29.51
CA SER A 62 13.07 6.48 29.56
C SER A 62 12.22 7.70 29.94
N CYS A 63 12.81 8.66 30.64
CA CYS A 63 12.21 9.95 30.95
C CYS A 63 11.91 10.78 29.68
N THR A 64 12.71 10.59 28.62
CA THR A 64 12.67 11.35 27.36
C THR A 64 12.80 10.42 26.17
N GLN A 65 12.19 10.76 25.04
CA GLN A 65 12.24 10.00 23.80
C GLN A 65 13.69 9.64 23.40
N PRO A 66 14.06 8.35 23.41
CA PRO A 66 15.34 7.89 22.87
C PRO A 66 15.37 8.05 21.33
N THR A 67 16.56 8.22 20.76
CA THR A 67 16.72 8.26 19.29
C THR A 67 16.30 6.92 18.67
N GLY A 68 15.45 6.96 17.65
CA GLY A 68 14.93 5.76 16.97
C GLY A 68 13.82 5.04 17.73
N TYR A 69 13.21 5.71 18.72
CA TYR A 69 12.06 5.19 19.45
C TYR A 69 10.92 6.20 19.43
N ILE A 70 9.67 5.72 19.40
CA ILE A 70 8.45 6.52 19.48
C ILE A 70 7.54 6.03 20.61
N SER A 71 6.54 6.81 20.98
CA SER A 71 5.58 6.43 22.03
C SER A 71 4.47 5.51 21.53
N ASP A 72 4.27 5.45 20.21
CA ASP A 72 3.35 4.53 19.56
C ASP A 72 3.87 3.10 19.65
N ASN A 73 2.97 2.12 19.71
CA ASN A 73 3.31 0.71 19.87
C ASN A 73 2.50 -0.20 18.94
N THR A 74 2.05 0.35 17.82
CA THR A 74 1.03 -0.28 16.97
C THR A 74 1.59 -0.91 15.71
N ASP A 75 2.90 -0.81 15.47
CA ASP A 75 3.56 -1.43 14.34
C ASP A 75 3.48 -2.97 14.41
N PHE A 76 3.15 -3.59 13.27
CA PHE A 76 3.07 -5.04 13.14
C PHE A 76 4.23 -5.63 12.31
N ASP A 77 5.05 -4.81 11.63
CA ASP A 77 6.23 -5.22 10.86
C ASP A 77 7.33 -4.14 10.85
N ASP A 78 8.09 -4.01 11.96
CA ASP A 78 9.21 -3.07 12.19
C ASP A 78 10.41 -3.17 11.22
N ALA A 79 10.29 -4.02 10.20
CA ALA A 79 11.25 -4.15 9.12
C ALA A 79 10.74 -3.58 7.79
N ASN A 80 9.48 -3.12 7.72
CA ASN A 80 8.82 -2.71 6.50
C ASN A 80 8.00 -1.41 6.66
N ALA A 81 8.61 -0.30 6.25
CA ALA A 81 8.02 1.04 6.35
C ALA A 81 6.73 1.27 5.53
N THR A 82 6.23 0.26 4.80
CA THR A 82 4.95 0.30 4.10
C THR A 82 3.86 -0.51 4.81
N ALA A 83 4.14 -1.09 5.98
CA ALA A 83 3.26 -2.03 6.66
C ALA A 83 2.98 -1.55 8.10
N TYR A 84 2.00 -0.67 8.25
CA TYR A 84 1.63 -0.06 9.53
C TYR A 84 0.12 0.19 9.63
N PRO A 85 -0.45 0.32 10.85
CA PRO A 85 -1.89 0.49 11.01
C PRO A 85 -2.45 1.70 10.24
N GLY A 86 -3.36 1.41 9.31
CA GLY A 86 -4.00 2.44 8.49
C GLY A 86 -3.14 3.01 7.36
N ALA A 87 -2.07 2.32 6.95
CA ALA A 87 -1.37 2.62 5.70
C ALA A 87 -2.32 2.60 4.49
N ASP A 88 -1.90 3.23 3.39
CA ASP A 88 -2.50 2.96 2.10
C ASP A 88 -2.06 1.56 1.63
N GLU A 89 -2.98 0.77 1.07
CA GLU A 89 -2.61 -0.52 0.47
C GLU A 89 -1.73 -0.33 -0.77
N LEU A 90 -0.64 -1.10 -0.83
CA LEU A 90 0.19 -1.25 -2.01
C LEU A 90 -0.27 -2.50 -2.74
N CYS A 91 -0.44 -2.40 -4.06
CA CYS A 91 -1.07 -3.49 -4.79
C CYS A 91 -0.05 -4.51 -5.23
N ASP A 92 -0.43 -5.77 -5.11
CA ASP A 92 0.27 -6.93 -5.66
C ASP A 92 1.69 -7.10 -5.07
N ASP A 93 1.92 -6.58 -3.86
CA ASP A 93 3.16 -6.81 -3.10
C ASP A 93 3.05 -8.04 -2.18
N GLY A 94 1.82 -8.55 -1.99
CA GLY A 94 1.52 -9.71 -1.17
C GLY A 94 1.53 -9.43 0.33
N ILE A 95 1.42 -8.16 0.72
CA ILE A 95 1.44 -7.66 2.09
C ILE A 95 0.06 -7.07 2.44
N ASP A 96 -0.33 -7.21 3.70
CA ASP A 96 -1.45 -6.45 4.29
C ASP A 96 -0.81 -5.17 4.82
N ASN A 97 -0.83 -4.08 4.04
CA ASN A 97 -0.07 -2.88 4.39
C ASN A 97 -0.74 -2.13 5.54
N ASN A 98 -2.07 -2.18 5.67
CA ASN A 98 -2.80 -1.39 6.65
C ASN A 98 -3.19 -2.15 7.93
N GLY A 99 -2.90 -3.45 7.98
CA GLY A 99 -3.13 -4.33 9.12
C GLY A 99 -4.59 -4.70 9.36
N ASN A 100 -5.45 -4.66 8.34
CA ASN A 100 -6.88 -4.99 8.51
C ASN A 100 -7.18 -6.50 8.39
N GLY A 101 -6.17 -7.31 8.04
CA GLY A 101 -6.26 -8.76 7.89
C GLY A 101 -6.63 -9.24 6.49
N VAL A 102 -6.72 -8.34 5.50
CA VAL A 102 -6.84 -8.65 4.09
C VAL A 102 -5.55 -8.18 3.39
N VAL A 103 -5.16 -8.88 2.33
CA VAL A 103 -3.92 -8.61 1.59
C VAL A 103 -4.31 -8.06 0.21
N ASP A 104 -3.58 -7.04 -0.26
CA ASP A 104 -3.69 -6.42 -1.59
C ASP A 104 -5.10 -5.85 -1.94
N GLU A 105 -5.73 -5.09 -1.04
CA GLU A 105 -7.12 -4.57 -1.19
C GLU A 105 -7.25 -3.33 -2.09
N CYS A 106 -6.23 -3.06 -2.90
CA CYS A 106 -6.23 -1.96 -3.85
C CYS A 106 -6.36 -2.39 -5.33
N GLY A 107 -6.73 -3.64 -5.59
CA GLY A 107 -7.15 -4.08 -6.92
C GLY A 107 -8.27 -3.20 -7.50
N VAL A 108 -8.31 -3.05 -8.84
CA VAL A 108 -9.22 -2.15 -9.57
C VAL A 108 -10.69 -2.26 -9.13
N LEU A 109 -11.10 -3.44 -8.66
CA LEU A 109 -12.45 -3.76 -8.21
C LEU A 109 -12.95 -2.92 -7.03
N SER A 110 -12.08 -2.43 -6.14
CA SER A 110 -12.49 -1.55 -5.04
C SER A 110 -13.06 -0.22 -5.58
N GLN A 111 -12.57 0.23 -6.73
CA GLN A 111 -12.97 1.48 -7.37
C GLN A 111 -14.17 1.31 -8.30
N ILE A 112 -14.23 0.18 -9.02
CA ILE A 112 -15.22 -0.05 -10.09
C ILE A 112 -16.36 -0.99 -9.69
N SER A 113 -16.43 -1.47 -8.44
CA SER A 113 -17.59 -2.25 -7.99
C SER A 113 -18.89 -1.46 -8.12
N GLY A 114 -19.95 -2.12 -8.56
CA GLY A 114 -21.28 -1.51 -8.76
C GLY A 114 -21.94 -1.92 -10.07
N THR A 115 -23.03 -1.22 -10.39
CA THR A 115 -23.79 -1.37 -11.63
C THR A 115 -23.47 -0.24 -12.59
N TRP A 116 -23.25 -0.58 -13.84
CA TRP A 116 -22.76 0.34 -14.84
C TRP A 116 -23.34 0.06 -16.21
N THR A 117 -23.43 1.10 -17.04
CA THR A 117 -23.87 1.00 -18.43
C THR A 117 -22.84 1.63 -19.36
N THR A 118 -22.50 0.92 -20.44
CA THR A 118 -21.63 1.44 -21.50
C THR A 118 -22.36 2.46 -22.37
N ASN A 119 -21.61 3.30 -23.07
CA ASN A 119 -22.11 4.15 -24.16
C ASN A 119 -22.78 3.36 -25.31
N PHE A 120 -22.62 2.04 -25.36
CA PHE A 120 -23.28 1.14 -26.32
C PHE A 120 -24.56 0.49 -25.77
N GLY A 121 -24.94 0.78 -24.52
CA GLY A 121 -26.15 0.23 -23.88
C GLY A 121 -25.98 -1.19 -23.34
N VAL A 122 -24.74 -1.65 -23.16
CA VAL A 122 -24.42 -2.91 -22.46
C VAL A 122 -24.27 -2.61 -20.99
N SER A 123 -24.95 -3.36 -20.13
CA SER A 123 -24.91 -3.15 -18.68
C SER A 123 -24.07 -4.23 -18.00
N TYR A 124 -23.32 -3.83 -16.97
CA TYR A 124 -22.46 -4.68 -16.17
C TYR A 124 -22.78 -4.53 -14.69
N THR A 125 -22.73 -5.63 -13.95
CA THR A 125 -22.63 -5.64 -12.49
C THR A 125 -21.25 -6.19 -12.12
N ILE A 126 -20.44 -5.38 -11.46
CA ILE A 126 -19.08 -5.74 -11.04
C ILE A 126 -19.06 -5.88 -9.51
N THR A 127 -18.51 -6.99 -9.04
CA THR A 127 -18.29 -7.30 -7.63
C THR A 127 -16.82 -7.67 -7.42
N ASN A 128 -16.45 -7.99 -6.18
CA ASN A 128 -15.10 -8.48 -5.85
C ASN A 128 -14.76 -9.86 -6.46
N SER A 129 -15.74 -10.60 -6.98
CA SER A 129 -15.55 -11.98 -7.45
C SER A 129 -16.14 -12.28 -8.82
N THR A 130 -16.99 -11.39 -9.34
CA THR A 130 -17.66 -11.59 -10.63
C THR A 130 -17.85 -10.29 -11.38
N ILE A 131 -17.76 -10.38 -12.71
CA ILE A 131 -18.33 -9.43 -13.66
C ILE A 131 -19.53 -10.12 -14.32
N ILE A 132 -20.69 -9.49 -14.29
CA ILE A 132 -21.90 -9.99 -14.95
C ILE A 132 -22.32 -8.98 -15.99
N GLU A 133 -22.26 -9.37 -17.27
CA GLU A 133 -22.91 -8.61 -18.34
C GLU A 133 -24.42 -8.88 -18.27
N THR A 134 -25.19 -7.95 -17.75
CA THR A 134 -26.61 -8.15 -17.43
C THR A 134 -27.51 -8.12 -18.68
N THR A 135 -27.05 -7.52 -19.78
CA THR A 135 -27.80 -7.46 -21.05
C THR A 135 -28.03 -8.85 -21.65
N ASN A 136 -26.99 -9.69 -21.66
CA ASN A 136 -27.04 -11.05 -22.21
C ASN A 136 -26.94 -12.15 -21.14
N ASN A 137 -26.81 -11.76 -19.87
CA ASN A 137 -26.63 -12.64 -18.72
C ASN A 137 -25.37 -13.52 -18.83
N TYR A 138 -24.24 -12.91 -19.21
CA TYR A 138 -22.93 -13.57 -19.23
C TYR A 138 -22.21 -13.32 -17.91
N THR A 139 -21.70 -14.39 -17.30
CA THR A 139 -20.98 -14.33 -16.03
C THR A 139 -19.51 -14.65 -16.26
N TYR A 140 -18.66 -13.85 -15.65
CA TYR A 140 -17.20 -13.96 -15.65
C TYR A 140 -16.73 -14.04 -14.20
N HIS A 141 -16.07 -15.14 -13.83
CA HIS A 141 -15.57 -15.38 -12.47
C HIS A 141 -14.16 -14.83 -12.35
N ILE A 142 -13.95 -13.84 -11.50
CA ILE A 142 -12.67 -13.15 -11.35
C ILE A 142 -11.68 -14.10 -10.66
N LEU A 143 -10.49 -14.23 -11.25
CA LEU A 143 -9.39 -15.05 -10.73
C LEU A 143 -8.20 -14.19 -10.30
N VAL A 144 -7.97 -13.08 -11.01
CA VAL A 144 -6.89 -12.14 -10.78
C VAL A 144 -7.46 -10.73 -10.86
N SER A 145 -7.03 -9.86 -9.97
CA SER A 145 -7.41 -8.45 -9.95
C SER A 145 -6.20 -7.60 -9.59
N GLU A 146 -5.81 -6.73 -10.51
CA GLU A 146 -4.66 -5.84 -10.33
C GLU A 146 -5.09 -4.39 -10.47
N SER A 147 -4.14 -3.46 -10.42
CA SER A 147 -4.41 -2.02 -10.41
C SER A 147 -5.31 -1.50 -11.55
N ASN A 148 -5.25 -2.11 -12.75
CA ASN A 148 -6.00 -1.64 -13.91
C ASN A 148 -6.61 -2.75 -14.78
N TYR A 149 -6.56 -4.02 -14.36
CA TYR A 149 -7.18 -5.11 -15.11
C TYR A 149 -7.67 -6.23 -14.17
N VAL A 150 -8.56 -7.06 -14.70
CA VAL A 150 -8.90 -8.36 -14.12
C VAL A 150 -8.81 -9.46 -15.15
N ILE A 151 -8.50 -10.67 -14.70
CA ILE A 151 -8.60 -11.90 -15.51
C ILE A 151 -9.71 -12.76 -14.93
N CYS A 152 -10.56 -13.27 -15.80
CA CYS A 152 -11.73 -14.03 -15.43
C CYS A 152 -11.80 -15.36 -16.16
N LEU A 153 -12.37 -16.37 -15.51
CA LEU A 153 -12.89 -17.57 -16.15
C LEU A 153 -14.33 -17.33 -16.60
N ASN A 154 -14.62 -17.52 -17.88
CA ASN A 154 -15.97 -17.44 -18.42
C ASN A 154 -16.81 -18.59 -17.87
N ASP A 155 -18.00 -18.29 -17.36
CA ASP A 155 -18.90 -19.31 -16.82
C ASP A 155 -19.22 -20.38 -17.87
N ALA A 156 -19.38 -21.64 -17.43
CA ALA A 156 -19.71 -22.77 -18.30
C ALA A 156 -21.04 -22.60 -19.06
N SER A 157 -21.93 -21.70 -18.58
CA SER A 157 -23.17 -21.33 -19.28
C SER A 157 -22.96 -20.35 -20.42
N ASN A 158 -21.77 -19.78 -20.60
CA ASN A 158 -21.48 -18.88 -21.72
C ASN A 158 -21.61 -19.63 -23.05
N PRO A 159 -22.48 -19.19 -23.97
CA PRO A 159 -22.79 -19.95 -25.19
C PRO A 159 -21.67 -19.93 -26.24
N PHE A 160 -20.67 -19.06 -26.10
CA PHE A 160 -19.61 -18.88 -27.09
C PHE A 160 -18.25 -19.36 -26.58
N ASN A 161 -17.88 -18.93 -25.38
CA ASN A 161 -16.51 -19.07 -24.86
C ASN A 161 -16.51 -19.68 -23.45
N ALA A 162 -17.37 -20.67 -23.19
CA ALA A 162 -17.42 -21.38 -21.91
C ALA A 162 -16.05 -21.97 -21.53
N ASP A 163 -15.72 -21.88 -20.24
CA ASP A 163 -14.49 -22.44 -19.65
C ASP A 163 -13.18 -21.90 -20.27
N LEU A 164 -13.26 -20.75 -20.97
CA LEU A 164 -12.12 -19.98 -21.47
C LEU A 164 -11.89 -18.73 -20.61
N TYR A 165 -10.73 -18.12 -20.76
CA TYR A 165 -10.31 -16.95 -19.99
C TYR A 165 -10.53 -15.65 -20.78
N SER A 166 -11.03 -14.64 -20.07
CA SER A 166 -11.17 -13.26 -20.54
C SER A 166 -10.31 -12.32 -19.71
N LYS A 167 -9.82 -11.24 -20.31
CA LYS A 167 -9.18 -10.12 -19.60
C LYS A 167 -9.97 -8.86 -19.83
N PHE A 168 -10.29 -8.15 -18.76
CA PHE A 168 -10.90 -6.83 -18.79
C PHE A 168 -9.88 -5.82 -18.31
N VAL A 169 -9.66 -4.76 -19.09
CA VAL A 169 -8.72 -3.68 -18.81
C VAL A 169 -9.51 -2.40 -18.62
N PHE A 170 -9.09 -1.59 -17.65
CA PHE A 170 -9.75 -0.37 -17.24
C PHE A 170 -8.78 0.81 -17.33
N THR A 171 -9.27 1.97 -17.72
CA THR A 171 -8.50 3.22 -17.70
C THR A 171 -9.40 4.42 -17.39
N ASN A 172 -8.79 5.57 -17.07
CA ASN A 172 -9.47 6.82 -16.73
C ASN A 172 -10.57 6.63 -15.69
N ILE A 173 -10.22 5.96 -14.58
CA ILE A 173 -11.16 5.62 -13.51
C ILE A 173 -11.47 6.89 -12.71
N GLU A 174 -12.73 7.26 -12.70
CA GLU A 174 -13.31 8.33 -11.90
C GLU A 174 -14.46 7.77 -11.05
N THR A 175 -14.99 8.57 -10.12
CA THR A 175 -16.02 8.11 -9.17
C THR A 175 -17.27 7.52 -9.84
N ASN A 176 -17.65 8.00 -11.03
CA ASN A 176 -18.88 7.59 -11.73
C ASN A 176 -18.65 7.19 -13.20
N THR A 177 -17.41 7.19 -13.67
CA THR A 177 -17.07 6.83 -15.06
C THR A 177 -15.72 6.15 -15.15
N PHE A 178 -15.56 5.25 -16.12
CA PHE A 178 -14.27 4.72 -16.54
C PHE A 178 -14.34 4.21 -17.98
N ASN A 179 -13.21 3.89 -18.58
CA ASN A 179 -13.14 3.23 -19.88
C ASN A 179 -12.83 1.75 -19.70
N LEU A 180 -13.56 0.89 -20.41
CA LEU A 180 -13.42 -0.56 -20.39
C LEU A 180 -12.98 -1.07 -21.76
N CYS A 181 -12.03 -1.99 -21.75
CA CYS A 181 -11.61 -2.79 -22.90
C CYS A 181 -11.57 -4.27 -22.53
N GLN A 182 -11.96 -5.15 -23.46
CA GLN A 182 -11.80 -6.61 -23.31
C GLN A 182 -10.86 -7.13 -24.40
N PRO A 183 -9.53 -7.01 -24.22
CA PRO A 183 -8.57 -7.40 -25.26
C PRO A 183 -8.50 -8.92 -25.51
N PHE A 184 -8.92 -9.72 -24.53
CA PHE A 184 -8.97 -11.19 -24.62
C PHE A 184 -10.32 -11.69 -24.12
N TYR A 185 -10.95 -12.62 -24.84
CA TYR A 185 -12.28 -13.13 -24.52
C TYR A 185 -12.45 -14.66 -24.64
N ASP A 186 -11.44 -15.36 -25.18
CA ASP A 186 -11.47 -16.78 -25.54
C ASP A 186 -10.11 -17.48 -25.36
N SER A 187 -9.26 -17.03 -24.43
CA SER A 187 -7.97 -17.69 -24.22
C SER A 187 -8.13 -19.05 -23.53
N GLU A 188 -7.34 -20.04 -23.93
CA GLU A 188 -7.27 -21.34 -23.26
C GLU A 188 -6.34 -21.35 -22.03
N SER A 189 -5.57 -20.28 -21.80
CA SER A 189 -4.57 -20.19 -20.74
C SER A 189 -4.61 -18.85 -20.01
N GLN A 190 -4.76 -18.91 -18.68
CA GLN A 190 -4.61 -17.77 -17.78
C GLN A 190 -3.18 -17.20 -17.85
N GLU A 191 -2.17 -18.07 -17.64
CA GLU A 191 -0.75 -17.71 -17.67
C GLU A 191 -0.36 -17.01 -18.99
N PHE A 192 -0.92 -17.45 -20.11
CA PHE A 192 -0.69 -16.78 -21.39
C PHE A 192 -1.18 -15.33 -21.38
N ILE A 193 -2.40 -15.06 -20.88
CA ILE A 193 -2.95 -13.70 -20.89
C ILE A 193 -2.22 -12.79 -19.90
N GLU A 194 -1.81 -13.32 -18.74
CA GLU A 194 -1.01 -12.58 -17.75
C GLU A 194 0.31 -12.07 -18.35
N ASN A 195 0.94 -12.88 -19.21
CA ASN A 195 2.24 -12.58 -19.79
C ASN A 195 2.16 -12.00 -21.23
N ALA A 196 0.96 -11.90 -21.80
CA ALA A 196 0.79 -11.38 -23.14
C ALA A 196 1.06 -9.87 -23.19
N THR A 197 1.62 -9.40 -24.30
CA THR A 197 1.63 -7.95 -24.56
C THR A 197 0.20 -7.47 -24.69
N ASP A 198 -0.20 -6.59 -23.78
CA ASP A 198 -1.55 -6.04 -23.76
C ASP A 198 -1.76 -5.19 -25.03
N PRO A 199 -2.71 -5.53 -25.92
CA PRO A 199 -2.96 -4.78 -27.15
C PRO A 199 -3.78 -3.51 -26.86
N THR A 200 -3.62 -2.92 -25.68
CA THR A 200 -4.30 -1.70 -25.26
C THR A 200 -3.40 -0.47 -25.31
N ASN A 201 -4.01 0.67 -25.61
CA ASN A 201 -3.40 1.98 -25.52
C ASN A 201 -4.39 2.93 -24.83
N PRO A 202 -4.18 3.28 -23.54
CA PRO A 202 -5.09 4.14 -22.80
C PRO A 202 -5.09 5.60 -23.29
N ASP A 203 -4.06 6.01 -24.05
CA ASP A 203 -3.97 7.36 -24.63
C ASP A 203 -4.75 7.50 -25.95
N ASP A 204 -5.23 6.38 -26.52
CA ASP A 204 -6.03 6.34 -27.75
C ASP A 204 -7.38 5.67 -27.45
N LEU A 205 -8.36 6.46 -27.01
CA LEU A 205 -9.68 5.93 -26.65
C LEU A 205 -10.51 5.46 -27.86
N ASP A 206 -10.16 5.87 -29.08
CA ASP A 206 -10.93 5.58 -30.28
C ASP A 206 -10.49 4.27 -30.98
N ALA A 207 -9.23 3.86 -30.82
CA ALA A 207 -8.68 2.64 -31.43
C ALA A 207 -7.76 1.81 -30.52
N GLY A 208 -7.51 2.27 -29.29
CA GLY A 208 -6.57 1.66 -28.36
C GLY A 208 -7.08 0.43 -27.64
N CYS A 209 -8.20 -0.19 -28.03
CA CYS A 209 -8.64 -1.49 -27.50
C CYS A 209 -8.45 -2.56 -28.58
N GLY A 210 -7.21 -2.97 -28.87
CA GLY A 210 -6.93 -3.93 -29.93
C GLY A 210 -7.34 -3.49 -31.33
N GLY A 211 -7.38 -2.18 -31.59
CA GLY A 211 -7.88 -1.60 -32.85
C GLY A 211 -9.34 -1.13 -32.79
N PHE A 212 -10.01 -1.27 -31.65
CA PHE A 212 -11.38 -0.79 -31.42
C PHE A 212 -11.41 0.34 -30.39
N ALA A 213 -12.53 1.05 -30.36
CA ALA A 213 -12.78 2.07 -29.35
C ALA A 213 -12.98 1.43 -27.98
N TRP A 214 -12.51 2.12 -26.94
CA TRP A 214 -12.84 1.78 -25.57
C TRP A 214 -14.33 2.02 -25.31
N SER A 215 -14.92 1.20 -24.44
CA SER A 215 -16.29 1.44 -23.98
C SER A 215 -16.26 2.43 -22.83
N LEU A 216 -16.86 3.61 -23.01
CA LEU A 216 -17.09 4.53 -21.89
C LEU A 216 -18.21 3.95 -21.03
N VAL A 217 -17.90 3.72 -19.77
CA VAL A 217 -18.79 3.12 -18.77
C VAL A 217 -19.23 4.20 -17.80
N THR A 218 -20.54 4.30 -17.54
CA THR A 218 -21.14 5.27 -16.61
C THR A 218 -21.93 4.53 -15.54
N ARG A 219 -21.82 4.97 -14.28
CA ARG A 219 -22.54 4.36 -13.16
C ARG A 219 -24.05 4.58 -13.30
N ASP A 220 -24.82 3.54 -13.00
CA ASP A 220 -26.30 3.58 -12.99
C ASP A 220 -26.87 4.28 -11.74
#